data_AF-A0A7W5C9A5-F1
#
_entry.id   AF-A0A7W5C9A5-F1
#
_cell.length_a   1.000
_cell.length_b   1.000
_cell.length_c   1.000
_cell.angle_alpha   90.00
_cell.angle_beta   90.00
_cell.angle_gamma   90.00
#
_symmetry.space_group_name_H-M   'P 1'
#
loop_
_entity.id
_entity.type
_entity.pdbx_description
1 polymer ?
#
loop_
_entity_poly.entity_id
_entity_poly.type
_entity_poly.pdbx_seq_one_letter_code
_entity_poly.pdbx_strand_id
1 'polypeptide(L)' 'MLQSIGLPGLIMILVVILIVFGPSKLPELGRAVGRTLHEFKSSARELVTESKDEQESKTSTPS' A
#
# COMPACT_ATOMS: atom_id res chain seq x y z
N MET A 1 25.50 9.40 20.23
CA MET A 1 26.34 8.41 19.53
C MET A 1 25.55 7.49 18.59
N LEU A 2 24.30 7.10 18.88
CA LEU A 2 23.48 6.29 17.97
C LEU A 2 22.67 7.12 16.94
N GLN A 3 22.31 8.37 17.28
CA GLN A 3 21.57 9.27 16.38
C GLN A 3 22.39 9.78 15.18
N SER A 4 23.73 9.67 15.23
CA SER A 4 24.62 9.93 14.10
C SER A 4 24.66 8.78 13.09
N ILE A 5 24.11 7.61 13.44
CA ILE A 5 24.05 6.42 12.57
C ILE A 5 22.71 6.37 11.81
N GLY A 6 22.23 7.53 11.35
CA GLY A 6 20.94 7.67 10.66
C GLY A 6 20.87 6.93 9.32
N LEU A 7 20.65 7.67 8.23
CA LEU A 7 20.55 7.08 6.89
C LEU A 7 21.72 6.12 6.52
N PRO A 8 22.99 6.35 6.92
CA PRO A 8 24.09 5.43 6.65
C PRO A 8 23.94 4.04 7.32
N GLY A 9 23.40 3.99 8.54
CA GLY A 9 23.18 2.73 9.25
C GLY A 9 22.09 1.88 8.58
N LEU A 10 21.03 2.54 8.13
CA LEU A 10 19.96 1.90 7.37
C LEU A 10 20.49 1.31 6.07
N ILE A 11 21.33 2.04 5.34
CA ILE A 11 21.96 1.55 4.09
C ILE A 11 22.81 0.31 4.37
N MET A 12 23.61 0.29 5.44
CA MET A 12 24.44 -0.86 5.80
C MET A 12 23.60 -2.13 6.02
N ILE A 13 22.48 -2.01 6.75
CA ILE A 13 21.55 -3.12 6.98
C ILE A 13 20.92 -3.58 5.66
N LEU A 14 20.52 -2.61 4.82
CA LEU A 14 19.90 -2.87 3.53
C LEU A 14 20.87 -3.62 2.61
N VAL A 15 22.15 -3.27 2.60
CA VAL A 15 23.20 -3.99 1.84
C VAL A 15 23.31 -5.45 2.30
N VAL A 16 23.33 -5.73 3.61
CA VAL A 16 23.38 -7.10 4.12
C VAL A 16 22.17 -7.91 3.66
N ILE A 17 20.98 -7.33 3.77
CA ILE A 17 19.73 -7.95 3.29
C ILE A 17 19.81 -8.20 1.78
N LEU A 18 20.31 -7.24 1.00
CA LEU A 18 20.46 -7.39 -0.45
C LEU A 18 21.50 -8.42 -0.85
N ILE A 19 22.52 -8.69 -0.04
CA ILE A 19 23.48 -9.77 -0.32
C ILE A 19 22.80 -11.13 -0.12
N VAL A 20 21.99 -11.29 0.93
CA VAL A 20 21.30 -12.56 1.24
C VAL A 20 20.17 -12.82 0.25
N PHE A 21 19.32 -11.81 0.00
CA PHE A 21 18.13 -11.97 -0.82
C PHE A 21 18.35 -11.57 -2.29
N GLY A 22 19.30 -10.70 -2.58
CA GLY A 22 19.55 -10.14 -3.91
C GLY A 22 18.81 -8.80 -4.15
N PRO A 23 19.41 -7.85 -4.89
CA PRO A 23 18.81 -6.55 -5.20
C PRO A 23 17.52 -6.65 -6.02
N SER A 24 17.37 -7.72 -6.81
CA SER A 24 16.18 -7.92 -7.66
C SER A 24 14.94 -8.35 -6.86
N LYS A 25 15.10 -8.87 -5.64
CA LYS A 25 13.96 -9.38 -4.85
C LYS A 25 13.11 -8.28 -4.24
N LEU A 26 13.70 -7.16 -3.82
CA LEU A 26 12.91 -6.05 -3.28
C LEU A 26 11.95 -5.42 -4.33
N PRO A 27 12.38 -5.12 -5.58
CA PRO A 27 11.48 -4.66 -6.63
C PRO A 27 10.43 -5.70 -7.04
N GLU A 28 10.80 -6.98 -7.06
CA GLU A 28 9.90 -8.09 -7.39
C GLU A 28 8.77 -8.21 -6.36
N LEU A 29 9.11 -8.20 -5.06
CA LEU A 29 8.15 -8.18 -3.96
C LEU A 29 7.29 -6.91 -3.97
N GLY A 30 7.91 -5.74 -4.20
CA GLY A 30 7.19 -4.48 -4.31
C GLY A 30 6.17 -4.46 -5.45
N ARG A 31 6.50 -5.09 -6.60
CA ARG A 31 5.56 -5.26 -7.72
C ARG A 31 4.41 -6.19 -7.36
N ALA A 32 4.67 -7.32 -6.70
CA ALA A 32 3.64 -8.27 -6.29
C ALA A 32 2.68 -7.67 -5.25
N VAL A 33 3.23 -7.04 -4.21
CA VAL A 33 2.46 -6.33 -3.19
C VAL A 33 1.72 -5.14 -3.80
N GLY A 34 2.35 -4.40 -4.71
CA GLY A 34 1.76 -3.24 -5.38
C GLY A 34 0.54 -3.61 -6.22
N ARG A 35 0.56 -4.73 -6.96
CA ARG A 35 -0.62 -5.22 -7.67
C ARG A 35 -1.75 -5.59 -6.70
N THR A 36 -1.42 -6.34 -5.65
CA THR A 36 -2.40 -6.74 -4.61
C THR A 36 -3.04 -5.51 -3.97
N LEU A 37 -2.25 -4.51 -3.60
CA LEU A 37 -2.74 -3.28 -2.98
C LEU A 37 -3.56 -2.42 -3.96
N HIS A 38 -3.21 -2.43 -5.25
CA HIS A 38 -3.96 -1.75 -6.29
C HIS A 38 -5.36 -2.35 -6.47
N GLU A 39 -5.44 -3.67 -6.59
CA GLU A 39 -6.71 -4.41 -6.68
C GLU A 39 -7.54 -4.21 -5.41
N PHE A 40 -6.93 -4.37 -4.22
CA PHE A 40 -7.58 -4.12 -2.94
C PHE A 40 -8.14 -2.70 -2.84
N LYS A 41 -7.36 -1.68 -3.25
CA LYS A 41 -7.81 -0.29 -3.26
C LYS A 41 -9.00 -0.09 -4.21
N SER A 42 -8.99 -0.71 -5.38
CA SER A 42 -10.07 -0.60 -6.35
C SER A 42 -11.37 -1.19 -5.80
N SER A 43 -11.31 -2.42 -5.28
CA SER A 43 -12.47 -3.07 -4.66
C SER A 43 -12.96 -2.32 -3.42
N ALA A 44 -12.05 -1.85 -2.56
CA ALA A 44 -12.43 -1.05 -1.39
C ALA A 44 -13.13 0.26 -1.80
N ARG A 45 -12.71 0.89 -2.90
CA ARG A 45 -13.35 2.11 -3.41
C ARG A 45 -14.75 1.84 -3.96
N GLU A 46 -14.94 0.73 -4.65
CA GLU A 46 -16.24 0.31 -5.17
C GLU A 46 -17.25 0.07 -4.03
N LEU A 47 -16.84 -0.66 -2.98
CA LEU A 47 -17.66 -0.89 -1.78
C LEU A 47 -18.06 0.41 -1.06
N VAL A 48 -17.13 1.36 -0.97
CA VAL A 48 -17.39 2.67 -0.33
C VAL A 48 -18.30 3.55 -1.19
N THR A 49 -18.20 3.48 -2.51
CA THR A 49 -19.08 4.21 -3.42
C THR A 49 -20.49 3.62 -3.44
N GLU A 50 -20.64 2.30 -3.53
CA GLU A 50 -21.96 1.62 -3.54
C GLU A 50 -22.72 1.88 -2.24
N SER A 51 -22.03 1.83 -1.09
CA SER A 51 -22.61 2.17 0.22
C SER A 51 -23.05 3.64 0.34
N LYS A 52 -22.55 4.52 -0.53
CA LYS A 52 -22.85 5.96 -0.53
C LYS A 52 -24.04 6.29 -1.46
N ASP A 53 -24.20 5.57 -2.56
CA ASP A 53 -25.33 5.75 -3.48
C ASP A 53 -26.66 5.16 -2.94
N GLU A 54 -26.62 4.12 -2.09
CA GLU A 54 -27.83 3.56 -1.45
C GLU A 54 -28.49 4.49 -0.42
N GLN A 55 -27.79 5.52 0.09
CA GLN A 55 -28.36 6.49 1.03
C GLN A 55 -29.06 7.70 0.37
N GLU A 56 -28.81 7.99 -0.91
CA GLU A 56 -29.41 9.15 -1.58
C GLU A 56 -30.83 8.86 -2.13
N SER A 57 -31.18 7.59 -2.37
CA SER A 57 -32.45 7.23 -3.02
C SER A 57 -33.69 7.14 -2.09
N LYS A 58 -33.54 7.22 -0.75
CA LYS A 58 -34.67 7.04 0.19
C LYS A 58 -35.26 8.33 0.80
N THR A 59 -34.82 9.54 0.40
CA THR A 59 -35.29 10.80 1.04
C THR A 59 -36.17 11.70 0.15
N SER A 60 -36.31 11.43 -1.15
CA SER A 60 -37.27 12.16 -2.00
C SER A 60 -38.63 11.47 -2.07
N THR A 61 -39.40 11.54 -0.97
CA THR A 61 -40.85 11.33 -1.03
C THR A 61 -41.47 12.45 -1.89
N PRO A 62 -42.08 12.15 -3.05
CA PRO A 62 -42.84 13.14 -3.79
C PRO A 62 -44.13 13.40 -2.99
N SER A 63 -44.31 14.65 -2.56
CA SER A 63 -45.59 15.15 -2.02
C SER A 63 -46.55 15.48 -3.16
#